data_AF-A0A841RET4-F1
#
_entry.id   AF-A0A841RET4-F1
#
_cell.length_a   1.000
_cell.length_b   1.000
_cell.length_c   1.000
_cell.angle_alpha   90.00
_cell.angle_beta   90.00
_cell.angle_gamma   90.00
#
_symmetry.space_group_name_H-M   'P 1'
#
loop_
_entity.id
_entity.type
_entity.pdbx_description
1 polymer ?
#
loop_
_entity_poly.entity_id
_entity_poly.type
_entity_poly.pdbx_seq_one_letter_code
_entity_poly.pdbx_strand_id
1 'polypeptide(L)'
;MNKALKIGTVGVIAGALDLIPLVMVKAPMLNMIAIVCFWIVTAIFISETKLVKNSLLNGLIVAVLIMLPVVMTVYTVNPKDFLPMLSMAVILGPIAGLALEKL
;
A
#
# COMPACT_ATOMS: atom_id res chain seq x y z
N MET A 1 13.80 8.24 16.91
CA MET A 1 13.84 7.41 15.68
C MET A 1 14.05 8.32 14.48
N ASN A 2 14.92 7.92 13.56
CA ASN A 2 15.12 8.60 12.27
C ASN A 2 13.79 8.62 11.47
N LYS A 3 13.49 9.71 10.75
CA LYS A 3 12.26 9.90 9.95
C LYS A 3 12.02 8.69 9.03
N ALA A 4 13.08 8.25 8.34
CA ALA A 4 13.04 7.08 7.45
C ALA A 4 12.58 5.79 8.16
N LEU A 5 13.01 5.57 9.41
CA LEU A 5 12.62 4.38 10.17
C LEU A 5 11.13 4.41 10.54
N LYS A 6 10.59 5.59 10.86
CA LYS A 6 9.15 5.74 11.16
C LYS A 6 8.30 5.49 9.92
N ILE A 7 8.70 6.03 8.77
CA ILE A 7 8.04 5.80 7.47
C ILE A 7 8.06 4.30 7.13
N GLY A 8 9.23 3.65 7.24
CA GLY A 8 9.36 2.22 7.02
C GLY A 8 8.46 1.39 7.94
N THR A 9 8.31 1.81 9.19
CA THR A 9 7.42 1.13 10.17
C THR A 9 5.95 1.21 9.73
N VAL A 10 5.49 2.39 9.27
CA VAL A 10 4.13 2.53 8.73
C VAL A 10 3.92 1.60 7.53
N GLY A 11 4.90 1.53 6.63
CA GLY A 11 4.86 0.63 5.48
C GLY A 11 4.81 -0.85 5.87
N VAL A 12 5.62 -1.29 6.83
CA VAL A 12 5.59 -2.68 7.34
C VAL A 12 4.23 -3.01 7.96
N ILE A 13 3.65 -2.10 8.76
CA ILE A 13 2.34 -2.31 9.38
C ILE A 13 1.25 -2.39 8.31
N ALA A 14 1.23 -1.47 7.34
CA ALA A 14 0.27 -1.51 6.24
C ALA A 14 0.41 -2.80 5.42
N GLY A 15 1.65 -3.21 5.11
CA GLY A 15 1.94 -4.47 4.45
C GLY A 15 1.44 -5.68 5.23
N ALA A 16 1.65 -5.70 6.54
CA ALA A 16 1.16 -6.78 7.40
C ALA A 16 -0.38 -6.85 7.43
N LEU A 17 -1.07 -5.71 7.39
CA LEU A 17 -2.54 -5.68 7.26
C LEU A 17 -2.99 -6.21 5.90
N ASP A 18 -2.26 -5.91 4.82
CA ASP A 18 -2.56 -6.40 3.47
C ASP A 18 -2.23 -7.90 3.28
N LEU A 19 -1.46 -8.50 4.19
CA LEU A 19 -1.26 -9.95 4.22
C LEU A 19 -2.52 -10.73 4.65
N ILE A 20 -3.44 -10.11 5.39
CA ILE A 20 -4.64 -10.78 5.92
C ILE A 20 -5.43 -11.49 4.80
N PRO A 21 -5.86 -10.81 3.72
CA PRO A 21 -6.57 -11.49 2.62
C PRO A 21 -5.71 -12.52 1.90
N LEU A 22 -4.40 -12.26 1.74
CA LEU A 22 -3.48 -13.16 1.04
C LEU A 22 -3.28 -14.49 1.78
N VAL A 23 -3.21 -14.45 3.11
CA VAL A 23 -3.13 -15.65 3.95
C VAL A 23 -4.43 -16.46 3.87
N MET A 24 -5.58 -15.79 3.85
CA MET A 24 -6.90 -16.46 3.72
C MET A 24 -7.03 -17.23 2.41
N VAL A 25 -6.47 -16.72 1.31
CA VAL A 25 -6.50 -17.37 -0.01
C VAL A 25 -5.27 -18.26 -0.29
N LYS A 26 -4.38 -18.44 0.70
CA LYS A 26 -3.14 -19.22 0.59
C LYS A 26 -2.26 -18.78 -0.60
N ALA A 27 -2.09 -17.48 -0.76
CA ALA A 27 -1.25 -16.91 -1.82
C ALA A 27 0.21 -17.40 -1.72
N PRO A 28 0.94 -17.48 -2.85
CA PRO A 28 2.36 -17.80 -2.85
C PRO A 28 3.18 -16.88 -1.94
N MET A 29 4.22 -17.42 -1.30
CA MET A 29 5.08 -16.67 -0.37
C MET A 29 5.71 -15.44 -1.04
N LEU A 30 6.09 -15.54 -2.31
CA LEU A 30 6.67 -14.43 -3.05
C LEU A 30 5.68 -13.26 -3.20
N ASN A 31 4.38 -13.54 -3.38
CA ASN A 31 3.34 -12.51 -3.47
C ASN A 31 3.16 -11.79 -2.13
N MET A 32 3.22 -12.54 -1.03
CA MET A 32 3.17 -11.99 0.33
C MET A 32 4.39 -11.09 0.62
N ILE A 33 5.59 -11.50 0.23
CA ILE A 33 6.79 -10.65 0.38
C ILE A 33 6.65 -9.40 -0.50
N ALA A 34 6.20 -9.57 -1.75
CA ALA A 34 6.04 -8.46 -2.69
C ALA A 34 5.06 -7.40 -2.17
N ILE A 35 3.95 -7.78 -1.53
CA ILE A 35 2.99 -6.80 -1.00
C ILE A 35 3.57 -6.01 0.18
N VAL A 36 4.37 -6.64 1.04
CA VAL A 36 5.05 -5.94 2.14
C VAL A 36 6.06 -4.95 1.59
N CYS A 37 6.87 -5.36 0.59
CA CYS A 37 7.79 -4.46 -0.10
C CYS A 37 7.05 -3.30 -0.78
N PHE A 38 5.93 -3.58 -1.44
CA PHE A 38 5.06 -2.58 -2.06
C PHE A 38 4.62 -1.52 -1.05
N TRP A 39 4.17 -1.91 0.15
CA TRP A 39 3.73 -0.95 1.16
C TRP A 39 4.85 -0.14 1.78
N ILE A 40 6.05 -0.71 1.94
CA ILE A 40 7.23 0.05 2.36
C ILE A 40 7.56 1.15 1.34
N VAL A 41 7.61 0.79 0.05
CA VAL A 41 7.86 1.74 -1.04
C VAL A 41 6.73 2.79 -1.12
N THR A 42 5.48 2.35 -1.05
CA THR A 42 4.30 3.22 -1.09
C THR A 42 4.30 4.22 0.07
N ALA A 43 4.67 3.81 1.29
CA ALA A 43 4.78 4.71 2.43
C ALA A 43 5.84 5.81 2.20
N ILE A 44 6.98 5.47 1.58
CA ILE A 44 8.00 6.46 1.20
C ILE A 44 7.39 7.47 0.22
N PHE A 45 6.74 7.01 -0.84
CA PHE A 45 6.09 7.91 -1.80
C PHE A 45 5.00 8.77 -1.15
N ILE A 46 4.15 8.20 -0.30
CA ILE A 46 3.12 8.98 0.41
C ILE A 46 3.75 10.09 1.27
N SER A 47 4.88 9.82 1.92
CA SER A 47 5.56 10.79 2.78
C SER A 47 6.26 11.93 2.03
N GLU A 48 6.71 11.68 0.80
CA GLU A 48 7.51 12.64 0.03
C GLU A 48 6.69 13.34 -1.07
N THR A 49 5.55 12.77 -1.49
CA THR A 49 4.70 13.33 -2.53
C THR A 49 3.54 14.13 -1.92
N LYS A 50 3.29 15.35 -2.42
CA LYS A 50 2.15 16.20 -2.01
C LYS A 50 1.32 16.61 -3.22
N LEU A 51 0.49 15.69 -3.72
CA LEU A 51 -0.44 15.94 -4.82
C LEU A 51 -1.62 16.82 -4.36
N VAL A 52 -2.04 16.66 -3.11
CA VAL A 52 -3.10 17.46 -2.48
C VAL A 52 -2.75 17.78 -1.03
N LYS A 53 -3.31 18.87 -0.49
CA LYS A 53 -3.03 19.32 0.89
C LYS A 53 -3.57 18.38 1.97
N ASN A 54 -4.69 17.71 1.68
CA ASN A 54 -5.33 16.80 2.63
C ASN A 54 -4.56 15.46 2.65
N SER A 55 -4.00 15.09 3.79
CA SER A 55 -3.16 13.90 4.00
C SER A 55 -3.88 12.58 3.66
N LEU A 56 -5.14 12.45 4.07
CA LEU A 56 -6.00 11.31 3.77
C LEU A 56 -6.16 11.14 2.26
N LEU A 57 -6.53 12.22 1.56
CA LEU A 57 -6.73 12.20 0.12
C LEU A 57 -5.41 12.01 -0.63
N ASN A 58 -4.31 12.58 -0.14
CA ASN A 58 -2.99 12.39 -0.73
C ASN A 58 -2.54 10.93 -0.63
N GLY A 59 -2.71 10.31 0.55
CA GLY A 59 -2.41 8.89 0.76
C GLY A 59 -3.24 7.99 -0.15
N LEU A 60 -4.54 8.26 -0.30
CA LEU A 60 -5.41 7.56 -1.23
C LEU A 60 -4.90 7.65 -2.68
N ILE A 61 -4.68 8.87 -3.18
CA ILE A 61 -4.29 9.09 -4.58
C ILE A 61 -2.95 8.41 -4.87
N VAL A 62 -1.93 8.62 -4.01
CA VAL A 62 -0.60 8.04 -4.23
C VAL A 62 -0.65 6.52 -4.18
N ALA A 63 -1.32 5.92 -3.18
CA ALA A 63 -1.42 4.46 -3.08
C ALA A 63 -2.14 3.86 -4.30
N VAL A 64 -3.25 4.45 -4.74
CA VAL A 64 -3.99 3.98 -5.92
C VAL A 64 -3.16 4.11 -7.19
N LEU A 65 -2.45 5.22 -7.38
CA LEU A 65 -1.59 5.43 -8.56
C LEU A 65 -0.46 4.38 -8.64
N ILE A 66 0.15 4.02 -7.52
CA ILE A 66 1.21 3.00 -7.49
C ILE A 66 0.60 1.60 -7.63
N MET A 67 -0.58 1.34 -7.06
CA MET A 67 -1.26 0.04 -7.16
C MET A 67 -1.80 -0.25 -8.56
N LEU A 68 -2.28 0.75 -9.30
CA LEU A 68 -2.85 0.61 -10.64
C LEU A 68 -2.00 -0.24 -11.61
N PRO A 69 -0.72 0.06 -11.88
CA PRO A 69 0.09 -0.77 -12.76
C PRO A 69 0.28 -2.20 -12.22
N VAL A 70 0.33 -2.38 -10.90
CA VAL A 70 0.46 -3.70 -10.28
C VAL A 70 -0.81 -4.53 -10.49
N VAL A 71 -1.99 -3.98 -10.23
CA VAL A 71 -3.25 -4.73 -10.42
C VAL A 71 -3.54 -4.99 -11.89
N MET A 72 -3.10 -4.12 -12.81
CA MET A 72 -3.23 -4.36 -14.25
C MET A 72 -2.36 -5.53 -14.71
N THR A 73 -1.14 -5.68 -14.18
CA THR A 73 -0.30 -6.85 -14.49
C THR A 73 -0.90 -8.14 -13.91
N VAL A 74 -1.38 -8.10 -12.66
CA VAL A 74 -2.03 -9.25 -12.01
C VAL A 74 -3.34 -9.65 -12.71
N TYR A 75 -4.14 -8.68 -13.19
CA TYR A 75 -5.40 -8.96 -13.87
C TYR A 75 -5.24 -9.88 -15.07
N THR A 76 -4.11 -9.79 -15.80
CA THR A 76 -3.84 -10.68 -16.94
C THR A 76 -3.65 -12.15 -16.56
N VAL A 77 -3.29 -12.41 -15.29
CA VAL A 77 -3.07 -13.76 -14.75
C VAL A 77 -4.27 -14.22 -13.93
N ASN A 78 -4.72 -13.39 -12.99
CA ASN A 78 -5.83 -13.65 -12.08
C ASN A 78 -6.78 -12.43 -11.98
N PRO A 79 -7.77 -12.32 -12.88
CA PRO A 79 -8.72 -11.20 -12.91
C PRO A 79 -9.48 -10.97 -11.60
N LYS A 80 -9.71 -12.04 -10.84
CA LYS A 80 -10.46 -12.01 -9.57
C LYS A 80 -9.72 -11.25 -8.46
N ASP A 81 -8.41 -11.16 -8.55
CA ASP A 81 -7.56 -10.52 -7.52
C ASP A 81 -7.49 -9.00 -7.67
N PHE A 82 -7.90 -8.46 -8.83
CA PHE A 82 -7.87 -7.03 -9.12
C PHE A 82 -8.66 -6.21 -8.09
N LEU A 83 -9.91 -6.59 -7.84
CA LEU A 83 -10.80 -5.81 -6.98
C LEU A 83 -10.34 -5.86 -5.51
N PRO A 84 -10.00 -7.04 -4.93
CA PRO A 84 -9.38 -7.11 -3.61
C PRO A 84 -8.13 -6.24 -3.48
N MET A 85 -7.16 -6.34 -4.39
CA MET A 85 -5.92 -5.57 -4.31
C MET A 85 -6.17 -4.06 -4.40
N LEU A 86 -6.99 -3.61 -5.35
CA LEU A 86 -7.31 -2.20 -5.48
C LEU A 86 -8.06 -1.68 -4.24
N SER A 87 -8.96 -2.48 -3.66
CA SER A 87 -9.68 -2.12 -2.45
C SER A 87 -8.75 -1.91 -1.25
N MET A 88 -7.70 -2.73 -1.12
CA MET A 88 -6.71 -2.58 -0.05
C MET A 88 -5.92 -1.27 -0.19
N ALA A 89 -5.56 -0.86 -1.41
CA ALA A 89 -4.96 0.46 -1.64
C ALA A 89 -5.91 1.61 -1.28
N VAL A 90 -7.21 1.47 -1.61
CA VAL A 90 -8.24 2.47 -1.28
C VAL A 90 -8.47 2.60 0.24
N ILE A 91 -8.34 1.51 0.99
CA ILE A 91 -8.53 1.50 2.45
C ILE A 91 -7.26 1.94 3.18
N LEU A 92 -6.13 1.27 2.91
CA LEU A 92 -4.89 1.46 3.64
C LEU A 92 -4.13 2.72 3.20
N GLY A 93 -4.27 3.16 1.95
CA GLY A 93 -3.64 4.38 1.43
C GLY A 93 -3.98 5.63 2.26
N PRO A 94 -5.27 5.96 2.47
CA PRO A 94 -5.64 7.10 3.31
C PRO A 94 -5.21 6.94 4.78
N ILE A 95 -5.26 5.73 5.34
CA ILE A 95 -4.81 5.45 6.71
C ILE A 95 -3.29 5.71 6.84
N ALA A 96 -2.49 5.24 5.88
CA ALA A 96 -1.07 5.51 5.82
C ALA A 96 -0.78 7.01 5.66
N GLY A 97 -1.55 7.71 4.83
CA GLY A 97 -1.47 9.17 4.67
C GLY A 97 -1.65 9.93 5.99
N LEU A 98 -2.67 9.57 6.77
CA LEU A 98 -2.91 10.15 8.11
C LEU A 98 -1.79 9.80 9.10
N ALA A 99 -1.31 8.56 9.08
CA ALA A 99 -0.23 8.11 9.96
C ALA A 99 1.09 8.84 9.67
N LEU A 100 1.34 9.16 8.40
CA LEU A 100 2.55 9.84 7.92
C LEU A 100 2.47 11.37 8.04
N GLU A 101 1.28 11.97 8.10
CA GLU A 101 1.11 13.43 8.26
C GLU A 101 1.81 13.97 9.52
N LYS A 102 1.85 13.16 10.58
CA LYS A 102 2.41 13.53 11.89
C LYS A 102 3.93 13.32 12.00
N LEU A 103 4.60 12.96 10.90
CA LEU A 103 6.00 12.51 10.88
C LEU A 103 6.93 13.43 10.09
#